data_AF-A0A7W0HDB6-F1
#
_entry.id   AF-A0A7W0HDB6-F1
#
_cell.length_a   1.000
_cell.length_b   1.000
_cell.length_c   1.000
_cell.angle_alpha   90.00
_cell.angle_beta   90.00
_cell.angle_gamma   90.00
#
_symmetry.space_group_name_H-M   'P 1'
#
loop_
_entity.id
_entity.type
_entity.pdbx_description
1 polymer ?
#
loop_
_entity_poly.entity_id
_entity_poly.type
_entity_poly.pdbx_seq_one_letter_code
_entity_poly.pdbx_strand_id
1 'polypeptide(L)'
;MPGAASTAGSGGGRIDHVVVLMLENRSFDNLLGFLEHPKADEFDGLTRGPHHNVNAAGTAVAATADGLPSGVDPDHSHEGALRQMEPFGDVAANGGFVRSYETVMGEANADVVMKCLDPAAHCPVMAELALEFAVCTAWFSSVPGETWPNRNFAHAATSDNTVNIEAGLYYDRTIFEVIAKKNKSWHIYYDGTPQVWCYPRLWRPRTFVDFLLRRPANIGNWFEYAQFADHAAAGTLPSYSFIEPAHNRFYSPEDAPRRTTSQHPHNNLESADDFAGGDALIASVYETLRANPTQFAKTLLVITYDEHGGLYDHVSPPSAVPPGDRVWRGLSRLIGRWLRARADREHKQQRNKNFDFRRLGVRVPAVLVSPWIAPATIVGERLEHASIPKTLRELFAPDAKPLTDRDRAAAAFHGVVVDSPLGGPRPDPGGPNPLGLPPLPDLSGAARAAPPTHRTMARGAGGGRVGEAATGPTIDPEPDNPVDAELARLADCVDKRLRRRPATVLARRRAEQQAQPQTLMARTGETFPAEEAVSLFTAATKVARRAAGLPRRT
;
A
#
# COMPACT_ATOMS: atom_id res chain seq x y z
N MET A 1 -30.29 -18.56 22.80
CA MET A 1 -31.06 -17.98 21.68
C MET A 1 -30.07 -17.45 20.66
N PRO A 2 -29.92 -18.06 19.47
CA PRO A 2 -29.07 -17.48 18.44
C PRO A 2 -29.82 -16.33 17.77
N GLY A 3 -29.23 -15.14 17.83
CA GLY A 3 -29.75 -13.91 17.25
C GLY A 3 -29.87 -14.01 15.73
N ALA A 4 -30.99 -13.51 15.21
CA ALA A 4 -31.35 -13.55 13.82
C ALA A 4 -30.31 -12.83 12.95
N ALA A 5 -29.87 -13.51 11.89
CA ALA A 5 -29.15 -12.90 10.80
C ALA A 5 -30.03 -11.82 10.16
N SER A 6 -29.61 -10.56 10.31
CA SER A 6 -30.17 -9.42 9.58
C SER A 6 -29.98 -9.67 8.08
N THR A 7 -31.09 -9.80 7.37
CA THR A 7 -31.12 -9.83 5.91
C THR A 7 -30.77 -8.44 5.39
N ALA A 8 -29.50 -8.25 5.01
CA ALA A 8 -29.00 -7.04 4.35
C ALA A 8 -29.82 -6.76 3.07
N GLY A 9 -30.61 -5.68 3.11
CA GLY A 9 -31.16 -5.05 1.92
C GLY A 9 -30.02 -4.48 1.06
N SER A 10 -30.28 -4.35 -0.24
CA SER A 10 -29.35 -3.87 -1.28
C SER A 10 -28.71 -2.50 -0.95
N GLY A 11 -27.55 -2.51 -0.27
CA GLY A 11 -26.81 -1.32 0.17
C GLY A 11 -25.98 -0.60 -0.90
N GLY A 12 -26.18 -0.89 -2.18
CA GLY A 12 -25.38 -0.32 -3.28
C GLY A 12 -25.70 1.13 -3.67
N GLY A 13 -26.44 1.89 -2.86
CA GLY A 13 -26.94 3.22 -3.23
C GLY A 13 -26.06 4.41 -2.79
N ARG A 14 -25.24 4.26 -1.75
CA ARG A 14 -24.47 5.36 -1.14
C ARG A 14 -22.99 5.41 -1.51
N ILE A 15 -22.41 4.30 -1.97
CA ILE A 15 -20.98 4.22 -2.34
C ILE A 15 -20.85 3.78 -3.79
N ASP A 16 -20.34 4.67 -4.64
CA ASP A 16 -19.93 4.36 -6.01
C ASP A 16 -18.40 4.20 -6.12
N HIS A 17 -17.64 4.82 -5.21
CA HIS A 17 -16.18 4.88 -5.22
C HIS A 17 -15.58 4.50 -3.86
N VAL A 18 -14.64 3.56 -3.86
CA VAL A 18 -13.77 3.29 -2.71
C VAL A 18 -12.35 3.74 -3.08
N VAL A 19 -11.78 4.64 -2.28
CA VAL A 19 -10.41 5.11 -2.43
C VAL A 19 -9.61 4.60 -1.24
N VAL A 20 -8.49 3.94 -1.47
CA VAL A 20 -7.61 3.45 -0.41
C VAL A 20 -6.24 4.09 -0.59
N LEU A 21 -5.78 4.84 0.41
CA LEU A 21 -4.40 5.29 0.56
C LEU A 21 -3.73 4.40 1.61
N MET A 22 -2.64 3.74 1.22
CA MET A 22 -1.89 2.83 2.11
C MET A 22 -0.45 3.30 2.30
N LEU A 23 -0.19 3.88 3.47
CA LEU A 23 1.11 4.38 3.96
C LEU A 23 1.96 3.24 4.55
N GLU A 24 3.12 3.55 5.10
CA GLU A 24 4.12 2.57 5.57
C GLU A 24 4.41 2.66 7.07
N ASN A 25 4.57 1.50 7.71
CA ASN A 25 5.34 1.30 8.94
C ASN A 25 4.93 2.17 10.15
N ARG A 26 3.66 2.09 10.55
CA ARG A 26 3.15 2.75 11.77
C ARG A 26 2.16 1.85 12.50
N SER A 27 2.39 1.67 13.80
CA SER A 27 1.40 1.07 14.69
C SER A 27 0.31 2.08 15.05
N PHE A 28 -0.86 1.60 15.46
CA PHE A 28 -1.95 2.48 15.88
C PHE A 28 -1.52 3.36 17.06
N ASP A 29 -0.97 2.77 18.12
CA ASP A 29 -0.62 3.55 19.31
C ASP A 29 0.53 4.52 19.09
N ASN A 30 1.52 4.16 18.26
CA ASN A 30 2.60 5.07 17.95
C ASN A 30 2.10 6.35 17.27
N LEU A 31 1.08 6.25 16.41
CA LEU A 31 0.57 7.38 15.63
C LEU A 31 -0.60 8.10 16.32
N LEU A 32 -1.58 7.36 16.80
CA LEU A 32 -2.88 7.86 17.29
C LEU A 32 -3.18 7.46 18.73
N GLY A 33 -2.29 6.71 19.40
CA GLY A 33 -2.53 6.23 20.76
C GLY A 33 -2.81 7.37 21.73
N PHE A 34 -2.09 8.48 21.62
CA PHE A 34 -2.29 9.67 22.45
C PHE A 34 -3.31 10.68 21.90
N LEU A 35 -4.16 10.28 20.95
CA LEU A 35 -5.22 11.16 20.43
C LEU A 35 -6.25 11.46 21.53
N GLU A 36 -6.49 12.74 21.80
CA GLU A 36 -7.54 13.19 22.70
C GLU A 36 -8.92 13.07 22.02
N HIS A 37 -9.48 11.87 22.04
CA HIS A 37 -10.77 11.59 21.41
C HIS A 37 -11.96 11.97 22.34
N PRO A 38 -13.02 12.65 21.83
CA PRO A 38 -14.20 13.04 22.63
C PRO A 38 -14.92 11.88 23.33
N LYS A 39 -14.81 10.67 22.77
CA LYS A 39 -15.30 9.42 23.35
C LYS A 39 -14.16 8.62 23.98
N ALA A 40 -13.42 9.23 24.90
CA ALA A 40 -12.27 8.60 25.57
C ALA A 40 -12.61 7.27 26.28
N ASP A 41 -13.88 7.04 26.62
CA ASP A 41 -14.33 5.77 27.21
C ASP A 41 -14.41 4.61 26.22
N GLU A 42 -14.53 4.90 24.93
CA GLU A 42 -14.62 3.91 23.86
C GLU A 42 -13.33 3.85 23.01
N PHE A 43 -12.51 4.91 23.06
CA PHE A 43 -11.28 5.01 22.29
C PHE A 43 -10.16 4.20 22.94
N ASP A 44 -9.83 3.07 22.33
CA ASP A 44 -8.81 2.12 22.78
C ASP A 44 -7.39 2.60 22.43
N GLY A 45 -6.99 3.72 23.03
CA GLY A 45 -5.67 4.35 22.91
C GLY A 45 -4.90 4.39 24.23
N LEU A 46 -3.86 5.23 24.30
CA LEU A 46 -2.90 5.33 25.40
C LEU A 46 -3.18 6.45 26.42
N THR A 47 -4.22 7.26 26.21
CA THR A 47 -4.56 8.37 27.13
C THR A 47 -5.12 7.90 28.47
N ARG A 48 -5.36 6.59 28.65
CA ARG A 48 -6.01 6.00 29.82
C ARG A 48 -5.19 4.89 30.47
N GLY A 49 -4.65 5.19 31.64
CA GLY A 49 -3.93 4.22 32.46
C GLY A 49 -2.47 4.09 32.06
N PRO A 50 -1.66 3.40 32.89
CA PRO A 50 -0.27 3.17 32.56
C PRO A 50 -0.18 2.09 31.48
N HIS A 51 0.52 2.40 30.39
CA HIS A 51 0.94 1.44 29.39
C HIS A 51 2.46 1.35 29.46
N HIS A 52 2.99 0.12 29.51
CA HIS A 52 4.42 -0.10 29.61
C HIS A 52 4.83 -1.42 28.98
N ASN A 53 6.13 -1.54 28.68
CA ASN A 53 6.82 -2.82 28.57
C ASN A 53 7.89 -2.91 29.65
N VAL A 54 8.51 -4.07 29.77
CA VAL A 54 9.60 -4.31 30.71
C VAL A 54 10.88 -4.52 29.91
N ASN A 55 12.00 -3.96 30.37
CA ASN A 55 13.32 -4.14 29.76
C ASN A 55 14.03 -5.40 30.32
N ALA A 56 15.20 -5.78 29.77
CA ALA A 56 15.94 -6.96 30.24
C ALA A 56 16.34 -6.90 31.72
N ALA A 57 16.51 -5.69 32.27
CA ALA A 57 16.82 -5.45 33.68
C ALA A 57 15.61 -5.55 34.62
N GLY A 58 14.39 -5.74 34.09
CA GLY A 58 13.15 -5.82 34.88
C GLY A 58 12.52 -4.47 35.21
N THR A 59 12.97 -3.39 34.57
CA THR A 59 12.44 -2.04 34.75
C THR A 59 11.27 -1.79 33.79
N ALA A 60 10.18 -1.24 34.31
CA ALA A 60 9.06 -0.79 33.49
C ALA A 60 9.44 0.46 32.68
N VAL A 61 9.17 0.42 31.38
CA VAL A 61 9.36 1.51 30.42
C VAL A 61 7.99 1.94 29.94
N ALA A 62 7.56 3.12 30.37
CA ALA A 62 6.24 3.65 30.05
C ALA A 62 6.14 4.10 28.59
N ALA A 63 4.96 3.96 28.00
CA ALA A 63 4.61 4.63 26.76
C ALA A 63 4.40 6.13 27.01
N THR A 64 4.95 6.98 26.15
CA THR A 64 4.91 8.44 26.30
C THR A 64 4.63 9.12 24.95
N ALA A 65 4.18 10.37 24.98
CA ALA A 65 3.82 11.17 23.79
C ALA A 65 4.95 12.11 23.30
N ASP A 66 6.19 11.90 23.75
CA ASP A 66 7.37 12.71 23.42
C ASP A 66 8.24 12.08 22.31
N GLY A 67 7.68 11.13 21.55
CA GLY A 67 8.31 10.53 20.39
C GLY A 67 8.44 11.49 19.22
N LEU A 68 9.43 11.24 18.36
CA LEU A 68 9.69 12.04 17.16
C LEU A 68 9.51 11.20 15.90
N PRO A 69 8.95 11.74 14.80
CA PRO A 69 8.69 10.97 13.58
C PRO A 69 9.92 10.33 12.91
N SER A 70 11.11 10.90 13.14
CA SER A 70 12.39 10.42 12.59
C SER A 70 13.16 9.47 13.53
N GLY A 71 12.54 9.06 14.64
CA GLY A 71 13.17 8.26 15.69
C GLY A 71 13.31 6.78 15.33
N VAL A 72 14.37 6.41 14.59
CA VAL A 72 14.82 5.02 14.36
C VAL A 72 13.85 4.17 13.50
N ASP A 73 14.39 3.22 12.73
CA ASP A 73 13.64 2.17 12.03
C ASP A 73 13.77 0.86 12.83
N PRO A 74 12.77 0.49 13.66
CA PRO A 74 12.78 -0.73 14.43
C PRO A 74 12.87 -2.00 13.59
N ASP A 75 13.28 -3.12 14.19
CA ASP A 75 13.09 -4.42 13.55
C ASP A 75 11.59 -4.72 13.39
N HIS A 76 11.16 -4.80 12.14
CA HIS A 76 9.81 -5.14 11.73
C HIS A 76 9.78 -6.38 10.83
N SER A 77 10.85 -7.18 10.87
CA SER A 77 10.89 -8.51 10.27
C SER A 77 9.81 -9.42 10.86
N HIS A 78 9.48 -10.50 10.17
CA HIS A 78 8.55 -11.49 10.70
C HIS A 78 8.99 -12.02 12.09
N GLU A 79 10.28 -12.27 12.29
CA GLU A 79 10.81 -12.77 13.56
C GLU A 79 10.79 -11.69 14.65
N GLY A 80 11.15 -10.46 14.31
CA GLY A 80 11.05 -9.30 15.20
C GLY A 80 9.62 -9.05 15.66
N ALA A 81 8.67 -9.03 14.72
CA ALA A 81 7.25 -8.87 15.02
C ALA A 81 6.72 -9.97 15.94
N LEU A 82 7.10 -11.23 15.70
CA LEU A 82 6.72 -12.33 16.58
C LEU A 82 7.29 -12.15 18.00
N ARG A 83 8.56 -11.75 18.12
CA ARG A 83 9.20 -11.46 19.42
C ARG A 83 8.52 -10.31 20.16
N GLN A 84 8.15 -9.24 19.46
CA GLN A 84 7.44 -8.09 20.04
C GLN A 84 6.09 -8.48 20.62
N MET A 85 5.38 -9.39 19.95
CA MET A 85 4.05 -9.87 20.34
C MET A 85 4.07 -10.85 21.53
N GLU A 86 5.22 -11.41 21.90
CA GLU A 86 5.35 -12.34 23.02
C GLU A 86 5.02 -11.68 24.37
N PRO A 87 4.51 -12.44 25.35
CA PRO A 87 4.43 -11.98 26.73
C PRO A 87 5.82 -11.72 27.29
N PHE A 88 5.98 -10.65 28.07
CA PHE A 88 7.22 -10.37 28.79
C PHE A 88 6.96 -9.51 30.02
N GLY A 89 7.69 -9.78 31.11
CA GLY A 89 7.44 -9.14 32.40
C GLY A 89 6.01 -9.44 32.90
N ASP A 90 5.30 -8.38 33.28
CA ASP A 90 3.89 -8.40 33.70
C ASP A 90 2.91 -8.16 32.53
N VAL A 91 3.41 -8.02 31.29
CA VAL A 91 2.60 -7.76 30.11
C VAL A 91 2.30 -9.07 29.36
N ALA A 92 1.02 -9.45 29.34
CA ALA A 92 0.58 -10.77 28.86
C ALA A 92 0.60 -10.95 27.33
N ALA A 93 0.67 -9.87 26.56
CA ALA A 93 0.81 -9.88 25.11
C ALA A 93 1.30 -8.51 24.63
N ASN A 94 2.02 -8.45 23.51
CA ASN A 94 2.75 -7.25 23.09
C ASN A 94 3.73 -6.77 24.19
N GLY A 95 4.30 -7.72 24.93
CA GLY A 95 5.23 -7.48 26.04
C GLY A 95 6.66 -7.20 25.58
N GLY A 96 6.99 -7.58 24.34
CA GLY A 96 8.34 -7.77 23.88
C GLY A 96 8.94 -6.61 23.08
N PHE A 97 8.30 -5.44 22.97
CA PHE A 97 8.82 -4.36 22.12
C PHE A 97 10.17 -3.86 22.58
N VAL A 98 10.28 -3.48 23.86
CA VAL A 98 11.55 -3.02 24.45
C VAL A 98 12.62 -4.10 24.30
N ARG A 99 12.30 -5.35 24.64
CA ARG A 99 13.22 -6.48 24.51
C ARG A 99 13.67 -6.73 23.07
N SER A 100 12.78 -6.63 22.10
CA SER A 100 13.12 -6.74 20.69
C SER A 100 14.09 -5.63 20.29
N TYR A 101 13.85 -4.41 20.76
CA TYR A 101 14.73 -3.27 20.50
C TYR A 101 16.12 -3.43 21.12
N GLU A 102 16.21 -3.94 22.35
CA GLU A 102 17.49 -4.21 23.02
C GLU A 102 18.40 -5.11 22.18
N THR A 103 17.81 -6.08 21.46
CA THR A 103 18.58 -6.99 20.60
C THR A 103 19.18 -6.32 19.36
N VAL A 104 18.66 -5.16 18.95
CA VAL A 104 19.05 -4.46 17.72
C VAL A 104 19.84 -3.19 18.01
N MET A 105 19.41 -2.40 18.99
CA MET A 105 19.93 -1.06 19.29
C MET A 105 20.74 -0.97 20.59
N GLY A 106 20.78 -2.07 21.36
CA GLY A 106 21.38 -2.13 22.70
C GLY A 106 20.48 -1.52 23.79
N GLU A 107 20.74 -1.91 25.05
CA GLU A 107 19.92 -1.56 26.21
C GLU A 107 19.73 -0.04 26.43
N ALA A 108 20.75 0.75 26.10
CA ALA A 108 20.75 2.19 26.37
C ALA A 108 19.74 3.00 25.53
N ASN A 109 19.22 2.44 24.43
CA ASN A 109 18.34 3.14 23.49
C ASN A 109 17.00 2.42 23.27
N ALA A 110 16.72 1.36 24.03
CA ALA A 110 15.53 0.54 23.84
C ALA A 110 14.23 1.20 24.32
N ASP A 111 14.32 2.26 25.12
CA ASP A 111 13.16 3.05 25.57
C ASP A 111 12.48 3.82 24.43
N VAL A 112 13.23 4.12 23.36
CA VAL A 112 12.74 4.87 22.19
C VAL A 112 11.53 4.22 21.55
N VAL A 113 11.44 2.88 21.54
CA VAL A 113 10.29 2.16 20.95
C VAL A 113 8.95 2.48 21.63
N MET A 114 8.99 2.91 22.89
CA MET A 114 7.81 3.27 23.69
C MET A 114 7.42 4.74 23.53
N LYS A 115 8.25 5.58 22.88
CA LYS A 115 7.97 6.99 22.65
C LYS A 115 7.10 7.15 21.40
N CYS A 116 5.80 7.29 21.64
CA CYS A 116 4.79 7.52 20.63
C CYS A 116 4.68 9.00 20.28
N LEU A 117 4.05 9.32 19.16
CA LEU A 117 3.86 10.68 18.72
C LEU A 117 2.73 11.36 19.50
N ASP A 118 2.87 12.65 19.76
CA ASP A 118 1.73 13.55 19.93
C ASP A 118 1.04 13.70 18.56
N PRO A 119 -0.19 13.20 18.38
CA PRO A 119 -0.84 13.21 17.08
C PRO A 119 -1.11 14.62 16.56
N ALA A 120 -1.48 15.56 17.46
CA ALA A 120 -1.79 16.93 17.07
C ALA A 120 -0.54 17.70 16.62
N ALA A 121 0.61 17.39 17.22
CA ALA A 121 1.88 18.03 16.87
C ALA A 121 2.51 17.45 15.59
N HIS A 122 2.34 16.15 15.34
CA HIS A 122 3.12 15.45 14.32
C HIS A 122 2.33 14.90 13.12
N CYS A 123 1.06 14.52 13.30
CA CYS A 123 0.18 14.07 12.21
C CYS A 123 -1.19 14.77 12.27
N PRO A 124 -1.21 16.11 12.26
CA PRO A 124 -2.42 16.89 12.47
C PRO A 124 -3.54 16.55 11.48
N VAL A 125 -3.22 16.22 10.22
CA VAL A 125 -4.25 15.85 9.25
C VAL A 125 -4.89 14.51 9.61
N MET A 126 -4.08 13.50 9.89
CA MET A 126 -4.59 12.18 10.27
C MET A 126 -5.42 12.27 11.57
N ALA A 127 -4.94 13.02 12.56
CA ALA A 127 -5.65 13.26 13.82
C ALA A 127 -6.99 13.96 13.60
N GLU A 128 -7.01 15.03 12.81
CA GLU A 128 -8.22 15.79 12.50
C GLU A 128 -9.24 14.92 11.75
N LEU A 129 -8.81 14.15 10.74
CA LEU A 129 -9.72 13.25 10.02
C LEU A 129 -10.26 12.11 10.91
N ALA A 130 -9.47 11.63 11.88
CA ALA A 130 -9.92 10.66 12.87
C ALA A 130 -11.04 11.24 13.76
N LEU A 131 -10.92 12.52 14.15
CA LEU A 131 -11.92 13.23 14.96
C LEU A 131 -13.14 13.66 14.13
N GLU A 132 -12.97 14.03 12.87
CA GLU A 132 -14.05 14.50 12.01
C GLU A 132 -14.86 13.39 11.36
N PHE A 133 -14.31 12.17 11.26
CA PHE A 133 -14.99 11.04 10.64
C PHE A 133 -14.96 9.80 11.55
N ALA A 134 -14.45 8.68 11.03
CA ALA A 134 -14.37 7.44 11.78
C ALA A 134 -12.92 6.97 11.93
N VAL A 135 -12.52 6.70 13.17
CA VAL A 135 -11.26 6.04 13.49
C VAL A 135 -11.50 4.57 13.80
N CYS A 136 -10.70 3.68 13.20
CA CYS A 136 -10.74 2.25 13.45
C CYS A 136 -9.76 1.91 14.58
N THR A 137 -10.27 1.50 15.73
CA THR A 137 -9.44 1.15 16.91
C THR A 137 -9.03 -0.33 16.91
N ALA A 138 -9.40 -1.11 15.89
CA ALA A 138 -9.14 -2.54 15.80
C ALA A 138 -8.79 -2.99 14.36
N TRP A 139 -7.98 -2.21 13.62
CA TRP A 139 -7.44 -2.61 12.32
C TRP A 139 -6.04 -3.22 12.45
N PHE A 140 -5.87 -4.49 12.11
CA PHE A 140 -4.60 -5.22 12.27
C PHE A 140 -3.92 -5.49 10.94
N SER A 141 -2.59 -5.54 10.91
CA SER A 141 -1.89 -6.09 9.76
C SER A 141 -2.24 -7.58 9.60
N SER A 142 -2.34 -8.06 8.36
CA SER A 142 -2.83 -9.41 8.07
C SER A 142 -1.87 -10.51 8.53
N VAL A 143 -0.58 -10.19 8.59
CA VAL A 143 0.49 -11.05 9.12
C VAL A 143 1.44 -10.22 10.00
N PRO A 144 2.01 -10.83 11.06
CA PRO A 144 3.09 -10.20 11.80
C PRO A 144 4.33 -10.11 10.90
N GLY A 145 4.82 -8.91 10.63
CA GLY A 145 6.00 -8.71 9.78
C GLY A 145 5.74 -7.71 8.65
N GLU A 146 6.49 -7.88 7.57
CA GLU A 146 6.92 -6.77 6.72
C GLU A 146 5.87 -6.30 5.69
N THR A 147 6.21 -5.24 4.96
CA THR A 147 5.38 -4.53 3.99
C THR A 147 4.76 -5.42 2.90
N TRP A 148 5.58 -6.18 2.17
CA TRP A 148 5.14 -6.96 1.00
C TRP A 148 4.00 -7.95 1.27
N PRO A 149 4.10 -8.86 2.26
CA PRO A 149 3.02 -9.79 2.51
C PRO A 149 1.74 -9.06 2.94
N ASN A 150 1.84 -8.01 3.75
CA ASN A 150 0.68 -7.25 4.21
C ASN A 150 -0.04 -6.48 3.08
N ARG A 151 0.70 -5.82 2.17
CA ARG A 151 0.11 -5.23 0.95
C ARG A 151 -0.49 -6.28 0.03
N ASN A 152 0.11 -7.47 -0.06
CA ASN A 152 -0.48 -8.57 -0.83
C ASN A 152 -1.84 -9.03 -0.26
N PHE A 153 -2.00 -9.08 1.07
CA PHE A 153 -3.31 -9.33 1.67
C PHE A 153 -4.35 -8.27 1.29
N ALA A 154 -3.96 -6.99 1.21
CA ALA A 154 -4.86 -5.91 0.77
C ALA A 154 -5.40 -6.10 -0.65
N HIS A 155 -4.70 -6.84 -1.51
CA HIS A 155 -5.07 -7.03 -2.92
C HIS A 155 -5.59 -8.43 -3.27
N ALA A 156 -5.02 -9.47 -2.66
CA ALA A 156 -5.28 -10.87 -2.97
C ALA A 156 -5.86 -11.65 -1.78
N ALA A 157 -5.95 -11.04 -0.59
CA ALA A 157 -6.30 -11.72 0.67
C ALA A 157 -5.40 -12.93 0.99
N THR A 158 -4.17 -12.88 0.50
CA THR A 158 -3.07 -13.81 0.76
C THR A 158 -1.74 -13.17 0.35
N SER A 159 -0.65 -13.69 0.89
CA SER A 159 0.73 -13.40 0.49
C SER A 159 1.40 -14.58 -0.25
N ASP A 160 0.66 -15.56 -0.76
CA ASP A 160 1.22 -16.81 -1.35
C ASP A 160 2.16 -17.56 -0.38
N ASN A 161 1.82 -17.53 0.91
CA ASN A 161 2.61 -18.07 2.02
C ASN A 161 3.98 -17.38 2.24
N THR A 162 4.17 -16.15 1.77
CA THR A 162 5.35 -15.34 2.13
C THR A 162 5.07 -14.50 3.39
N VAL A 163 6.13 -14.18 4.13
CA VAL A 163 6.07 -13.33 5.33
C VAL A 163 7.20 -12.29 5.37
N ASN A 164 8.07 -12.29 4.36
CA ASN A 164 9.28 -11.48 4.34
C ASN A 164 9.19 -10.30 3.35
N ILE A 165 10.10 -9.34 3.47
CA ILE A 165 10.21 -8.13 2.64
C ILE A 165 10.75 -8.40 1.22
N GLU A 166 11.01 -9.66 0.87
CA GLU A 166 11.59 -9.94 -0.43
C GLU A 166 10.57 -9.66 -1.55
N ALA A 167 11.00 -8.86 -2.53
CA ALA A 167 10.20 -8.57 -3.70
C ALA A 167 10.02 -9.84 -4.56
N GLY A 168 8.85 -9.97 -5.17
CA GLY A 168 8.47 -11.18 -5.90
C GLY A 168 7.37 -10.92 -6.91
N LEU A 169 7.10 -11.93 -7.75
CA LEU A 169 5.96 -11.90 -8.66
C LEU A 169 4.84 -12.79 -8.12
N TYR A 170 3.70 -12.16 -7.82
CA TYR A 170 2.52 -12.80 -7.28
C TYR A 170 1.50 -13.08 -8.39
N TYR A 171 1.00 -14.32 -8.43
CA TYR A 171 0.08 -14.79 -9.49
C TYR A 171 -1.34 -15.05 -8.98
N ASP A 172 -1.55 -14.81 -7.69
CA ASP A 172 -2.82 -14.88 -7.01
C ASP A 172 -3.82 -13.95 -7.68
N ARG A 173 -5.08 -14.36 -7.60
CA ARG A 173 -6.17 -13.57 -8.16
C ARG A 173 -6.38 -12.37 -7.24
N THR A 174 -6.38 -11.17 -7.81
CA THR A 174 -6.61 -9.95 -7.03
C THR A 174 -8.06 -9.47 -7.08
N ILE A 175 -8.42 -8.60 -6.14
CA ILE A 175 -9.71 -7.92 -6.11
C ILE A 175 -9.96 -7.08 -7.37
N PHE A 176 -8.92 -6.47 -7.93
CA PHE A 176 -8.98 -5.73 -9.20
C PHE A 176 -9.58 -6.62 -10.32
N GLU A 177 -9.12 -7.87 -10.44
CA GLU A 177 -9.66 -8.82 -11.42
C GLU A 177 -11.08 -9.28 -11.09
N VAL A 178 -11.45 -9.31 -9.80
CA VAL A 178 -12.81 -9.69 -9.37
C VAL A 178 -13.82 -8.63 -9.77
N ILE A 179 -13.57 -7.37 -9.43
CA ILE A 179 -14.50 -6.27 -9.73
C ILE A 179 -14.54 -5.95 -11.24
N ALA A 180 -13.42 -6.07 -11.95
CA ALA A 180 -13.36 -5.88 -13.40
C ALA A 180 -14.26 -6.88 -14.15
N LYS A 181 -14.39 -8.13 -13.66
CA LYS A 181 -15.31 -9.12 -14.25
C LYS A 181 -16.79 -8.76 -14.06
N LYS A 182 -17.10 -7.84 -13.16
CA LYS A 182 -18.44 -7.29 -12.92
C LYS A 182 -18.60 -5.90 -13.56
N ASN A 183 -17.75 -5.56 -14.53
CA ASN A 183 -17.72 -4.28 -15.25
C ASN A 183 -17.52 -3.06 -14.35
N LYS A 184 -16.85 -3.24 -13.20
CA LYS A 184 -16.46 -2.16 -12.30
C LYS A 184 -15.03 -1.75 -12.61
N SER A 185 -14.80 -0.45 -12.70
CA SER A 185 -13.48 0.11 -13.02
C SER A 185 -12.59 0.17 -11.79
N TRP A 186 -11.28 0.14 -12.02
CA TRP A 186 -10.28 0.33 -11.00
C TRP A 186 -9.09 1.09 -11.56
N HIS A 187 -8.44 1.91 -10.74
CA HIS A 187 -7.19 2.59 -11.06
C HIS A 187 -6.19 2.44 -9.90
N ILE A 188 -4.91 2.42 -10.25
CA ILE A 188 -3.78 2.53 -9.33
C ILE A 188 -3.11 3.87 -9.61
N TYR A 189 -3.04 4.72 -8.59
CA TYR A 189 -2.35 6.00 -8.62
C TYR A 189 -1.07 5.86 -7.83
N TYR A 190 0.06 6.27 -8.40
CA TYR A 190 1.36 6.03 -7.79
C TYR A 190 2.31 7.20 -8.00
N ASP A 191 3.27 7.32 -7.08
CA ASP A 191 4.45 8.15 -7.27
C ASP A 191 5.70 7.26 -7.17
N GLY A 192 6.56 7.31 -8.19
CA GLY A 192 7.68 6.36 -8.33
C GLY A 192 7.25 4.98 -8.83
N THR A 193 7.59 3.91 -8.10
CA THR A 193 7.28 2.53 -8.49
C THR A 193 6.17 1.96 -7.61
N PRO A 194 4.99 1.64 -8.16
CA PRO A 194 3.89 1.09 -7.37
C PRO A 194 4.21 -0.35 -6.98
N GLN A 195 4.18 -0.71 -5.70
CA GLN A 195 4.38 -2.08 -5.22
C GLN A 195 3.38 -3.08 -5.83
N VAL A 196 2.15 -2.64 -6.16
CA VAL A 196 1.15 -3.47 -6.87
C VAL A 196 1.66 -3.96 -8.22
N TRP A 197 2.74 -3.38 -8.76
CA TRP A 197 3.45 -3.92 -9.92
C TRP A 197 3.75 -5.41 -9.73
N CYS A 198 3.99 -5.92 -8.52
CA CYS A 198 4.29 -7.33 -8.28
C CYS A 198 3.25 -8.35 -8.81
N TYR A 199 2.08 -7.92 -9.31
CA TYR A 199 1.09 -8.74 -9.99
C TYR A 199 1.13 -8.64 -11.54
N PRO A 200 1.88 -9.51 -12.26
CA PRO A 200 1.94 -9.51 -13.73
C PRO A 200 0.59 -9.63 -14.45
N ARG A 201 -0.45 -10.14 -13.77
CA ARG A 201 -1.80 -10.25 -14.32
C ARG A 201 -2.44 -8.89 -14.59
N LEU A 202 -1.99 -7.85 -13.88
CA LEU A 202 -2.45 -6.47 -14.02
C LEU A 202 -1.70 -5.71 -15.13
N TRP A 203 -0.54 -6.21 -15.60
CA TRP A 203 0.25 -5.58 -16.68
C TRP A 203 -0.17 -5.96 -18.10
N ARG A 204 -1.22 -6.76 -18.30
CA ARG A 204 -1.41 -7.41 -19.61
C ARG A 204 -1.98 -6.47 -20.67
N PRO A 205 -1.31 -6.33 -21.84
CA PRO A 205 -1.90 -5.65 -22.99
C PRO A 205 -3.01 -6.53 -23.59
N ARG A 206 -3.97 -5.91 -24.26
CA ARG A 206 -5.08 -6.62 -24.90
C ARG A 206 -4.53 -7.63 -25.92
N THR A 207 -4.82 -8.92 -25.76
CA THR A 207 -4.49 -9.92 -26.79
C THR A 207 -5.54 -9.92 -27.90
N PHE A 208 -5.24 -10.54 -29.04
CA PHE A 208 -6.24 -10.76 -30.11
C PHE A 208 -7.46 -11.56 -29.63
N VAL A 209 -7.27 -12.49 -28.69
CA VAL A 209 -8.37 -13.22 -28.04
C VAL A 209 -9.19 -12.30 -27.15
N ASP A 210 -8.56 -11.36 -26.43
CA ASP A 210 -9.26 -10.36 -25.62
C ASP A 210 -10.02 -9.35 -26.51
N PHE A 211 -9.52 -9.07 -27.72
CA PHE A 211 -10.26 -8.33 -28.74
C PHE A 211 -11.51 -9.10 -29.19
N LEU A 212 -11.34 -10.36 -29.61
CA LEU A 212 -12.43 -11.22 -30.08
C LEU A 212 -13.52 -11.43 -29.01
N LEU A 213 -13.11 -11.58 -27.74
CA LEU A 213 -14.00 -11.77 -26.59
C LEU A 213 -14.42 -10.45 -25.92
N ARG A 214 -14.11 -9.29 -26.52
CA ARG A 214 -14.41 -7.95 -25.97
C ARG A 214 -13.92 -7.71 -24.53
N ARG A 215 -12.86 -8.40 -24.09
CA ARG A 215 -12.27 -8.23 -22.76
C ARG A 215 -11.39 -6.96 -22.69
N PRO A 216 -11.51 -6.13 -21.66
CA PRO A 216 -10.71 -4.90 -21.51
C PRO A 216 -9.23 -5.21 -21.28
N ALA A 217 -8.35 -4.24 -21.62
CA ALA A 217 -6.92 -4.31 -21.34
C ALA A 217 -6.62 -3.72 -19.95
N ASN A 218 -5.74 -4.34 -19.17
CA ASN A 218 -5.48 -3.93 -17.77
C ASN A 218 -4.37 -2.88 -17.61
N ILE A 219 -3.48 -2.69 -18.61
CA ILE A 219 -2.43 -1.63 -18.55
C ILE A 219 -3.05 -0.23 -18.58
N GLY A 220 -4.33 -0.08 -18.91
CA GLY A 220 -5.00 1.22 -18.98
C GLY A 220 -5.20 1.91 -17.64
N ASN A 221 -4.97 1.21 -16.54
CA ASN A 221 -5.49 1.56 -15.22
C ASN A 221 -4.41 1.99 -14.21
N TRP A 222 -3.23 2.36 -14.70
CA TRP A 222 -2.09 2.81 -13.89
C TRP A 222 -1.80 4.26 -14.25
N PHE A 223 -1.73 5.12 -13.25
CA PHE A 223 -1.61 6.57 -13.42
C PHE A 223 -0.63 7.15 -12.42
N GLU A 224 0.09 8.17 -12.84
CA GLU A 224 0.87 8.98 -11.89
C GLU A 224 -0.10 9.67 -10.91
N TYR A 225 0.33 9.88 -9.66
CA TYR A 225 -0.50 10.49 -8.62
C TYR A 225 -1.11 11.83 -9.06
N ALA A 226 -0.37 12.65 -9.81
CA ALA A 226 -0.85 13.93 -10.33
C ALA A 226 -2.15 13.83 -11.15
N GLN A 227 -2.44 12.67 -11.76
CA GLN A 227 -3.66 12.44 -12.55
C GLN A 227 -4.88 12.11 -11.68
N PHE A 228 -4.71 11.88 -10.38
CA PHE A 228 -5.81 11.66 -9.44
C PHE A 228 -6.74 12.87 -9.37
N ALA A 229 -6.16 14.06 -9.23
CA ALA A 229 -6.90 15.32 -9.19
C ALA A 229 -7.70 15.57 -10.47
N ASP A 230 -7.12 15.29 -11.64
CA ASP A 230 -7.82 15.39 -12.93
C ASP A 230 -9.04 14.47 -12.99
N HIS A 231 -8.89 13.22 -12.53
CA HIS A 231 -9.98 12.24 -12.55
C HIS A 231 -11.10 12.61 -11.56
N ALA A 232 -10.75 13.11 -10.37
CA ALA A 232 -11.73 13.57 -9.36
C ALA A 232 -12.47 14.84 -9.82
N ALA A 233 -11.75 15.83 -10.35
CA ALA A 233 -12.34 17.05 -10.88
C ALA A 233 -13.29 16.77 -12.06
N ALA A 234 -12.93 15.81 -12.92
CA ALA A 234 -13.79 15.41 -14.03
C ALA A 234 -15.00 14.54 -13.63
N GLY A 235 -15.11 14.13 -12.36
CA GLY A 235 -16.17 13.22 -11.92
C GLY A 235 -16.00 11.78 -12.44
N THR A 236 -14.77 11.35 -12.73
CA THR A 236 -14.46 10.10 -13.42
C THR A 236 -13.72 9.08 -12.56
N LEU A 237 -13.72 9.24 -11.23
CA LEU A 237 -13.13 8.24 -10.34
C LEU A 237 -13.67 6.83 -10.62
N PRO A 238 -12.81 5.80 -10.58
CA PRO A 238 -13.23 4.43 -10.76
C PRO A 238 -14.01 3.93 -9.55
N SER A 239 -14.59 2.72 -9.64
CA SER A 239 -15.19 2.09 -8.45
C SER A 239 -14.16 1.80 -7.36
N TYR A 240 -12.91 1.50 -7.74
CA TYR A 240 -11.81 1.31 -6.80
C TYR A 240 -10.55 2.08 -7.21
N SER A 241 -10.10 2.99 -6.37
CA SER A 241 -8.81 3.68 -6.50
C SER A 241 -7.86 3.20 -5.41
N PHE A 242 -6.70 2.70 -5.78
CA PHE A 242 -5.60 2.45 -4.84
C PHE A 242 -4.51 3.49 -5.05
N ILE A 243 -4.09 4.15 -3.98
CA ILE A 243 -3.07 5.20 -3.98
C ILE A 243 -1.85 4.70 -3.25
N GLU A 244 -0.71 4.69 -3.93
CA GLU A 244 0.59 4.34 -3.37
C GLU A 244 1.43 5.60 -3.14
N PRO A 245 2.01 5.78 -1.94
CA PRO A 245 2.91 6.90 -1.67
C PRO A 245 4.24 6.73 -2.40
N ALA A 246 5.05 7.80 -2.42
CA ALA A 246 6.41 7.73 -2.93
C ALA A 246 7.30 6.96 -1.95
N HIS A 247 7.70 5.72 -2.26
CA HIS A 247 8.50 4.87 -1.36
C HIS A 247 10.02 5.12 -1.41
N ASN A 248 10.53 5.74 -2.48
CA ASN A 248 11.93 6.11 -2.77
C ASN A 248 13.08 5.11 -2.51
N ARG A 249 12.82 3.87 -2.10
CA ARG A 249 13.88 2.90 -1.74
C ARG A 249 14.57 2.24 -2.95
N PHE A 250 13.89 2.11 -4.08
CA PHE A 250 14.36 1.25 -5.17
C PHE A 250 15.03 1.99 -6.37
N TYR A 251 14.89 3.31 -6.51
CA TYR A 251 15.21 3.97 -7.81
C TYR A 251 15.73 5.41 -7.79
N SER A 252 15.95 6.01 -6.62
CA SER A 252 16.63 7.30 -6.58
C SER A 252 18.15 7.06 -6.60
N PRO A 253 18.92 7.72 -7.49
CA PRO A 253 20.38 7.81 -7.36
C PRO A 253 20.74 8.19 -5.92
N GLU A 254 21.86 7.70 -5.38
CA GLU A 254 22.30 8.00 -4.01
C GLU A 254 22.25 9.51 -3.68
N ASP A 255 22.50 10.35 -4.70
CA ASP A 255 22.57 11.81 -4.60
C ASP A 255 21.25 12.55 -4.95
N ALA A 256 20.16 11.86 -5.25
CA ALA A 256 18.88 12.52 -5.54
C ALA A 256 18.15 12.86 -4.24
N PRO A 257 17.62 14.09 -4.07
CA PRO A 257 16.89 14.47 -2.86
C PRO A 257 15.72 13.52 -2.65
N ARG A 258 15.82 12.67 -1.61
CA ARG A 258 14.80 11.68 -1.27
C ARG A 258 13.67 12.45 -0.60
N ARG A 259 12.56 12.65 -1.32
CA ARG A 259 11.30 13.14 -0.75
C ARG A 259 10.30 12.00 -0.84
N THR A 260 10.24 11.16 0.19
CA THR A 260 9.15 10.19 0.33
C THR A 260 7.88 10.86 0.88
N THR A 261 6.75 10.20 0.68
CA THR A 261 5.44 10.53 1.26
C THR A 261 4.84 9.30 1.95
N SER A 262 5.65 8.28 2.27
CA SER A 262 5.16 7.01 2.82
C SER A 262 5.06 6.99 4.33
N GLN A 263 5.76 7.91 5.01
CA GLN A 263 5.92 7.94 6.48
C GLN A 263 6.66 6.74 7.08
N HIS A 264 7.36 5.96 6.25
CA HIS A 264 8.25 4.92 6.74
C HIS A 264 9.38 5.55 7.56
N PRO A 265 9.70 5.04 8.76
CA PRO A 265 10.80 5.59 9.54
C PRO A 265 12.13 5.51 8.74
N HIS A 266 12.99 6.53 8.89
CA HIS A 266 14.32 6.59 8.26
C HIS A 266 14.40 6.69 6.71
N ASN A 267 13.29 6.66 5.96
CA ASN A 267 13.35 6.71 4.49
C ASN A 267 13.75 8.08 3.90
N ASN A 268 13.75 9.16 4.69
CA ASN A 268 14.41 10.43 4.32
C ASN A 268 15.62 10.69 5.25
N LEU A 269 16.81 10.63 4.66
CA LEU A 269 18.10 10.80 5.36
C LEU A 269 18.51 12.28 5.58
N GLU A 270 17.73 13.23 5.04
CA GLU A 270 18.11 14.66 5.00
C GLU A 270 17.34 15.55 5.99
N SER A 271 16.12 15.20 6.41
CA SER A 271 15.32 15.94 7.42
C SER A 271 14.09 15.16 7.90
N ALA A 272 13.45 15.62 8.98
CA ALA A 272 12.16 15.12 9.48
C ALA A 272 10.95 15.45 8.56
N ASP A 273 11.18 16.05 7.38
CA ASP A 273 10.13 16.52 6.47
C ASP A 273 9.31 15.40 5.78
N ASP A 274 9.74 14.13 5.87
CA ASP A 274 8.99 12.98 5.33
C ASP A 274 7.60 12.85 5.91
N PHE A 275 7.54 12.94 7.23
CA PHE A 275 6.33 12.64 7.96
C PHE A 275 5.26 13.69 7.66
N ALA A 276 5.70 14.95 7.55
CA ALA A 276 4.90 16.05 7.03
C ALA A 276 4.51 15.84 5.55
N GLY A 277 5.39 15.26 4.73
CA GLY A 277 5.10 14.88 3.34
C GLY A 277 3.99 13.83 3.21
N GLY A 278 3.98 12.82 4.07
CA GLY A 278 2.90 11.83 4.12
C GLY A 278 1.59 12.40 4.69
N ASP A 279 1.64 13.20 5.74
CA ASP A 279 0.45 13.88 6.29
C ASP A 279 -0.14 14.87 5.27
N ALA A 280 0.73 15.52 4.49
CA ALA A 280 0.35 16.32 3.34
C ALA A 280 -0.27 15.51 2.19
N LEU A 281 0.17 14.28 1.94
CA LEU A 281 -0.45 13.39 0.96
C LEU A 281 -1.87 13.01 1.41
N ILE A 282 -2.06 12.70 2.69
CA ILE A 282 -3.39 12.47 3.30
C ILE A 282 -4.29 13.68 3.04
N ALA A 283 -3.80 14.90 3.34
CA ALA A 283 -4.56 16.13 3.10
C ALA A 283 -4.86 16.32 1.61
N SER A 284 -3.90 16.09 0.73
CA SER A 284 -4.05 16.24 -0.72
C SER A 284 -5.15 15.32 -1.27
N VAL A 285 -5.20 14.07 -0.82
CA VAL A 285 -6.23 13.11 -1.23
C VAL A 285 -7.60 13.55 -0.75
N TYR A 286 -7.73 13.93 0.53
CA TYR A 286 -8.99 14.39 1.10
C TYR A 286 -9.52 15.66 0.39
N GLU A 287 -8.67 16.68 0.25
CA GLU A 287 -8.98 17.95 -0.41
C GLU A 287 -9.39 17.74 -1.88
N THR A 288 -8.69 16.86 -2.59
CA THR A 288 -9.02 16.49 -3.98
C THR A 288 -10.41 15.86 -4.09
N LEU A 289 -10.77 14.98 -3.16
CA LEU A 289 -12.07 14.33 -3.18
C LEU A 289 -13.20 15.31 -2.87
N ARG A 290 -13.08 16.09 -1.79
CA ARG A 290 -14.15 17.02 -1.37
C ARG A 290 -14.37 18.15 -2.36
N ALA A 291 -13.35 18.52 -3.15
CA ALA A 291 -13.47 19.54 -4.21
C ALA A 291 -14.54 19.22 -5.27
N ASN A 292 -14.98 17.96 -5.38
CA ASN A 292 -16.17 17.58 -6.13
C ASN A 292 -17.24 16.98 -5.19
N PRO A 293 -18.08 17.81 -4.54
CA PRO A 293 -19.01 17.35 -3.50
C PRO A 293 -20.01 16.28 -3.97
N THR A 294 -20.41 16.33 -5.25
CA THR A 294 -21.34 15.34 -5.82
C THR A 294 -20.70 13.95 -5.90
N GLN A 295 -19.42 13.89 -6.32
CA GLN A 295 -18.68 12.64 -6.33
C GLN A 295 -18.28 12.22 -4.92
N PHE A 296 -17.85 13.15 -4.06
CA PHE A 296 -17.46 12.87 -2.67
C PHE A 296 -18.59 12.30 -1.82
N ALA A 297 -19.83 12.76 -2.03
CA ALA A 297 -21.03 12.20 -1.41
C ALA A 297 -21.26 10.71 -1.71
N LYS A 298 -20.54 10.15 -2.69
CA LYS A 298 -20.57 8.73 -3.05
C LYS A 298 -19.22 8.02 -2.89
N THR A 299 -18.29 8.65 -2.18
CA THR A 299 -16.95 8.13 -1.96
C THR A 299 -16.77 7.69 -0.52
N LEU A 300 -16.12 6.55 -0.34
CA LEU A 300 -15.52 6.10 0.91
C LEU A 300 -14.01 6.11 0.75
N LEU A 301 -13.33 7.02 1.44
CA LEU A 301 -11.88 7.05 1.55
C LEU A 301 -11.44 6.23 2.76
N VAL A 302 -10.44 5.37 2.57
CA VAL A 302 -9.76 4.57 3.58
C VAL A 302 -8.31 5.01 3.61
N ILE A 303 -7.82 5.40 4.78
CA ILE A 303 -6.44 5.77 5.01
C ILE A 303 -5.90 4.76 6.02
N THR A 304 -4.89 3.99 5.65
CA THR A 304 -4.34 2.92 6.51
C THR A 304 -2.84 2.76 6.26
N TYR A 305 -2.20 1.92 7.06
CA TYR A 305 -0.80 1.52 6.90
C TYR A 305 -0.72 0.03 6.56
N ASP A 306 0.38 -0.42 5.98
CA ASP A 306 0.63 -1.82 5.65
C ASP A 306 1.04 -2.65 6.87
N GLU A 307 1.91 -2.16 7.72
CA GLU A 307 2.33 -2.82 8.95
C GLU A 307 2.80 -1.81 10.00
N HIS A 308 3.22 -2.29 11.17
CA HIS A 308 3.41 -1.47 12.36
C HIS A 308 4.80 -0.82 12.47
N GLY A 309 5.74 -1.20 11.61
CA GLY A 309 7.09 -0.68 11.57
C GLY A 309 7.92 -1.10 12.76
N GLY A 310 7.51 -2.12 13.51
CA GLY A 310 8.16 -2.53 14.77
C GLY A 310 7.93 -1.56 15.93
N LEU A 311 7.02 -0.59 15.75
CA LEU A 311 6.66 0.42 16.73
C LEU A 311 5.60 -0.11 17.71
N TYR A 312 5.65 0.40 18.95
CA TYR A 312 4.83 -0.10 20.05
C TYR A 312 3.33 -0.01 19.78
N ASP A 313 2.59 -1.06 20.17
CA ASP A 313 1.15 -1.04 20.34
C ASP A 313 0.76 -1.96 21.49
N HIS A 314 -0.20 -1.54 22.31
CA HIS A 314 -0.62 -2.25 23.51
C HIS A 314 -1.64 -3.36 23.21
N VAL A 315 -2.31 -3.33 22.06
CA VAL A 315 -3.40 -4.26 21.74
C VAL A 315 -2.87 -5.55 21.12
N SER A 316 -3.13 -6.65 21.80
CA SER A 316 -2.72 -7.98 21.32
C SER A 316 -3.39 -8.36 19.99
N PRO A 317 -2.60 -8.81 19.00
CA PRO A 317 -3.16 -9.31 17.75
C PRO A 317 -3.99 -10.59 17.91
N PRO A 318 -5.23 -10.61 17.43
CA PRO A 318 -6.10 -11.77 17.55
C PRO A 318 -5.72 -12.90 16.58
N SER A 319 -6.30 -14.08 16.80
CA SER A 319 -6.20 -15.20 15.87
C SER A 319 -6.97 -14.93 14.57
N ALA A 320 -6.56 -15.59 13.49
CA ALA A 320 -7.16 -15.45 12.16
C ALA A 320 -7.41 -16.80 11.48
N VAL A 321 -8.26 -16.79 10.45
CA VAL A 321 -8.45 -17.92 9.54
C VAL A 321 -7.34 -17.90 8.50
N PRO A 322 -6.56 -18.96 8.29
CA PRO A 322 -5.51 -18.94 7.27
C PRO A 322 -6.12 -18.79 5.85
N PRO A 323 -5.40 -18.19 4.88
CA PRO A 323 -5.93 -17.98 3.52
C PRO A 323 -6.43 -19.25 2.83
N GLY A 324 -5.87 -20.41 3.20
CA GLY A 324 -6.21 -21.69 2.58
C GLY A 324 -5.64 -21.80 1.16
N ASP A 325 -4.51 -21.15 0.89
CA ASP A 325 -3.86 -21.11 -0.42
C ASP A 325 -3.71 -22.52 -0.99
N ARG A 326 -4.54 -22.81 -2.00
CA ARG A 326 -4.36 -24.00 -2.82
C ARG A 326 -3.33 -23.65 -3.85
N VAL A 327 -2.07 -24.05 -3.65
CA VAL A 327 -1.03 -23.99 -4.69
C VAL A 327 -1.63 -24.54 -5.98
N TRP A 328 -1.92 -23.68 -6.95
CA TRP A 328 -2.61 -24.07 -8.17
C TRP A 328 -1.66 -24.92 -9.03
N ARG A 329 -1.73 -26.25 -8.85
CA ARG A 329 -1.00 -27.26 -9.64
C ARG A 329 -1.78 -27.62 -10.91
N GLY A 330 -2.22 -26.63 -11.68
CA GLY A 330 -2.92 -26.87 -12.95
C GLY A 330 -1.98 -27.34 -14.05
N LEU A 331 -2.37 -28.39 -14.79
CA LEU A 331 -1.63 -29.07 -15.85
C LEU A 331 -1.30 -28.19 -17.08
N SER A 332 -1.85 -26.97 -17.15
CA SER A 332 -1.81 -26.11 -18.34
C SER A 332 -0.81 -24.97 -18.21
N ARG A 333 0.45 -25.21 -18.60
CA ARG A 333 1.40 -24.25 -19.22
C ARG A 333 2.84 -24.80 -19.29
N LEU A 334 3.08 -25.87 -20.05
CA LEU A 334 4.43 -26.48 -20.18
C LEU A 334 5.53 -25.52 -20.65
N ILE A 335 5.22 -24.53 -21.51
CA ILE A 335 6.22 -23.58 -22.04
C ILE A 335 6.48 -22.42 -21.08
N GLY A 336 5.42 -21.90 -20.42
CA GLY A 336 5.58 -20.87 -19.40
C GLY A 336 6.01 -21.41 -18.04
N ARG A 337 6.13 -22.74 -17.87
CA ARG A 337 6.59 -23.43 -16.66
C ARG A 337 8.11 -23.34 -16.50
N TRP A 338 8.88 -23.28 -17.60
CA TRP A 338 10.35 -23.16 -17.50
C TRP A 338 10.80 -21.75 -17.11
N LEU A 339 10.16 -20.71 -17.69
CA LEU A 339 10.38 -19.31 -17.30
C LEU A 339 9.85 -19.03 -15.89
N ARG A 340 8.65 -19.52 -15.57
CA ARG A 340 8.13 -19.43 -14.19
C ARG A 340 9.00 -20.19 -13.23
N ALA A 341 9.39 -21.44 -13.47
CA ALA A 341 10.18 -22.25 -12.52
C ALA A 341 11.59 -21.73 -12.19
N ARG A 342 12.06 -20.64 -12.82
CA ARG A 342 13.29 -19.95 -12.42
C ARG A 342 12.98 -18.74 -11.53
N ALA A 343 12.03 -17.89 -11.90
CA ALA A 343 11.51 -16.83 -11.01
C ALA A 343 10.79 -17.40 -9.75
N ASP A 344 10.14 -18.54 -9.90
CA ASP A 344 9.42 -19.32 -8.88
C ASP A 344 10.38 -20.25 -8.11
N ARG A 345 11.71 -20.18 -8.33
CA ARG A 345 12.70 -20.84 -7.46
C ARG A 345 13.03 -19.95 -6.27
N GLU A 346 13.28 -18.67 -6.53
CA GLU A 346 13.49 -17.63 -5.50
C GLU A 346 12.20 -17.36 -4.72
N HIS A 347 11.07 -17.17 -5.41
CA HIS A 347 9.75 -17.02 -4.76
C HIS A 347 9.35 -18.24 -3.90
N LYS A 348 9.87 -19.44 -4.20
CA LYS A 348 9.68 -20.63 -3.35
C LYS A 348 10.58 -20.67 -2.13
N GLN A 349 11.73 -20.01 -2.16
CA GLN A 349 12.59 -19.85 -0.99
C GLN A 349 11.97 -18.88 0.02
N GLN A 350 11.24 -17.86 -0.47
CA GLN A 350 10.51 -16.86 0.33
C GLN A 350 9.31 -17.42 1.13
N ARG A 351 8.81 -18.61 0.78
CA ARG A 351 7.68 -19.22 1.49
C ARG A 351 8.12 -19.71 2.86
N ASN A 352 7.64 -19.05 3.91
CA ASN A 352 7.91 -19.49 5.27
C ASN A 352 7.15 -20.80 5.52
N LYS A 353 7.89 -21.87 5.83
CA LYS A 353 7.31 -23.18 6.14
C LYS A 353 6.79 -23.29 7.57
N ASN A 354 7.11 -22.31 8.42
CA ASN A 354 6.89 -22.37 9.87
C ASN A 354 5.78 -21.46 10.37
N PHE A 355 5.23 -20.57 9.53
CA PHE A 355 4.07 -19.74 9.90
C PHE A 355 2.80 -20.27 9.23
N ASP A 356 1.76 -20.51 10.04
CA ASP A 356 0.54 -21.17 9.59
C ASP A 356 -0.60 -20.20 9.24
N PHE A 357 -0.32 -18.89 9.29
CA PHE A 357 -1.26 -17.80 9.00
C PHE A 357 -2.50 -17.78 9.89
N ARG A 358 -2.42 -18.32 11.12
CA ARG A 358 -3.51 -18.26 12.11
C ARG A 358 -3.43 -17.07 13.07
N ARG A 359 -2.54 -16.13 12.84
CA ARG A 359 -2.30 -14.96 13.69
C ARG A 359 -2.25 -13.71 12.82
N LEU A 360 -2.95 -12.64 13.24
CA LEU A 360 -2.79 -11.30 12.67
C LEU A 360 -1.50 -10.66 13.21
N GLY A 361 -0.99 -9.65 12.53
CA GLY A 361 0.08 -8.81 13.06
C GLY A 361 -0.47 -7.67 13.92
N VAL A 362 0.43 -6.77 14.31
CA VAL A 362 0.16 -5.63 15.19
C VAL A 362 -0.87 -4.68 14.57
N ARG A 363 -1.61 -3.97 15.42
CA ARG A 363 -2.61 -2.98 15.02
C ARG A 363 -1.95 -1.82 14.28
N VAL A 364 -2.57 -1.38 13.19
CA VAL A 364 -2.16 -0.23 12.38
C VAL A 364 -3.23 0.86 12.42
N PRO A 365 -2.87 2.14 12.22
CA PRO A 365 -3.85 3.21 12.13
C PRO A 365 -4.75 3.01 10.92
N ALA A 366 -6.05 3.26 11.09
CA ALA A 366 -6.97 3.35 9.97
C ALA A 366 -8.08 4.38 10.24
N VAL A 367 -8.36 5.23 9.24
CA VAL A 367 -9.43 6.22 9.27
C VAL A 367 -10.31 6.05 8.03
N LEU A 368 -11.63 6.08 8.25
CA LEU A 368 -12.65 5.99 7.21
C LEU A 368 -13.32 7.35 7.06
N VAL A 369 -13.28 7.89 5.85
CA VAL A 369 -13.76 9.23 5.53
C VAL A 369 -14.87 9.16 4.50
N SER A 370 -16.03 9.72 4.85
CA SER A 370 -17.17 9.91 3.95
C SER A 370 -18.11 10.96 4.54
N PRO A 371 -18.79 11.78 3.73
CA PRO A 371 -19.82 12.70 4.23
C PRO A 371 -20.96 12.01 5.00
N TRP A 372 -21.13 10.71 4.84
CA TRP A 372 -22.12 9.92 5.56
C TRP A 372 -21.67 9.51 6.96
N ILE A 373 -20.41 9.71 7.34
CA ILE A 373 -19.90 9.32 8.65
C ILE A 373 -20.06 10.52 9.60
N ALA A 374 -20.63 10.28 10.79
CA ALA A 374 -20.75 11.28 11.83
C ALA A 374 -19.37 11.57 12.47
N PRO A 375 -19.10 12.80 12.96
CA PRO A 375 -17.85 13.09 13.66
C PRO A 375 -17.64 12.20 14.88
N ALA A 376 -16.37 11.97 15.22
CA ALA A 376 -15.91 11.18 16.36
C ALA A 376 -16.53 9.77 16.39
N THR A 377 -16.70 9.16 15.22
CA THR A 377 -17.16 7.77 15.10
C THR A 377 -16.00 6.82 15.42
N ILE A 378 -16.24 5.83 16.28
CA ILE A 378 -15.27 4.77 16.55
C ILE A 378 -15.77 3.49 15.87
N VAL A 379 -14.91 2.88 15.06
CA VAL A 379 -15.13 1.56 14.48
C VAL A 379 -14.30 0.55 15.28
N GLY A 380 -14.96 -0.10 16.24
CA GLY A 380 -14.36 -1.18 17.05
C GLY A 380 -14.49 -2.57 16.44
N GLU A 381 -15.07 -2.69 15.23
CA GLU A 381 -15.08 -3.96 14.51
C GLU A 381 -13.64 -4.37 14.15
N ARG A 382 -13.32 -5.65 14.34
CA ARG A 382 -11.99 -6.16 14.00
C ARG A 382 -11.81 -6.20 12.48
N LEU A 383 -10.94 -5.35 11.98
CA LEU A 383 -10.57 -5.22 10.58
C LEU A 383 -9.12 -5.66 10.37
N GLU A 384 -8.79 -6.01 9.14
CA GLU A 384 -7.44 -6.34 8.69
C GLU A 384 -7.32 -6.10 7.19
N HIS A 385 -6.16 -6.27 6.56
CA HIS A 385 -6.03 -5.89 5.14
C HIS A 385 -6.94 -6.68 4.20
N ALA A 386 -7.30 -7.93 4.53
CA ALA A 386 -8.30 -8.68 3.77
C ALA A 386 -9.74 -8.12 3.92
N SER A 387 -9.99 -7.20 4.85
CA SER A 387 -11.23 -6.42 4.93
C SER A 387 -11.41 -5.49 3.73
N ILE A 388 -10.32 -5.07 3.06
CA ILE A 388 -10.36 -4.29 1.81
C ILE A 388 -10.99 -5.11 0.66
N PRO A 389 -10.42 -6.26 0.25
CA PRO A 389 -11.00 -7.06 -0.82
C PRO A 389 -12.39 -7.61 -0.45
N LYS A 390 -12.64 -7.93 0.82
CA LYS A 390 -13.97 -8.28 1.35
C LYS A 390 -14.99 -7.17 1.09
N THR A 391 -14.69 -5.94 1.49
CA THR A 391 -15.58 -4.78 1.30
C THR A 391 -15.83 -4.48 -0.18
N LEU A 392 -14.78 -4.47 -0.99
CA LEU A 392 -14.88 -4.26 -2.44
C LEU A 392 -15.71 -5.35 -3.13
N ARG A 393 -15.57 -6.61 -2.70
CA ARG A 393 -16.36 -7.72 -3.22
C ARG A 393 -17.84 -7.54 -2.88
N GLU A 394 -18.18 -7.16 -1.66
CA GLU A 394 -19.57 -6.96 -1.26
C GLU A 394 -20.23 -5.77 -1.97
N LEU A 395 -19.52 -4.66 -2.13
CA LEU A 395 -20.03 -3.48 -2.84
C LEU A 395 -20.15 -3.69 -4.35
N PHE A 396 -19.12 -4.28 -4.98
CA PHE A 396 -18.96 -4.21 -6.44
C PHE A 396 -19.04 -5.56 -7.14
N ALA A 397 -19.04 -6.66 -6.39
CA ALA A 397 -19.10 -8.01 -6.93
C ALA A 397 -19.78 -9.02 -5.98
N PRO A 398 -21.01 -8.75 -5.48
CA PRO A 398 -21.61 -9.51 -4.37
C PRO A 398 -21.75 -11.02 -4.64
N ASP A 399 -21.98 -11.43 -5.90
CA ASP A 399 -22.06 -12.85 -6.28
C ASP A 399 -20.69 -13.50 -6.56
N ALA A 400 -19.59 -12.75 -6.48
CA ALA A 400 -18.28 -13.32 -6.66
C ALA A 400 -17.90 -14.17 -5.43
N LYS A 401 -17.29 -15.32 -5.69
CA LYS A 401 -16.69 -16.13 -4.63
C LYS A 401 -15.54 -15.35 -3.97
N PRO A 402 -15.32 -15.53 -2.65
CA PRO A 402 -14.15 -15.00 -1.98
C PRO A 402 -12.85 -15.39 -2.68
N LEU A 403 -11.84 -14.53 -2.60
CA LEU A 403 -10.48 -14.77 -3.08
C LEU A 403 -9.85 -15.96 -2.34
N THR A 404 -9.97 -15.94 -1.01
CA THR A 404 -9.37 -16.90 -0.08
C THR A 404 -10.34 -17.18 1.08
N ASP A 405 -10.01 -18.13 1.96
CA ASP A 405 -10.76 -18.31 3.20
C ASP A 405 -10.54 -17.16 4.19
N ARG A 406 -9.44 -16.41 4.06
CA ARG A 406 -9.22 -15.15 4.80
C ARG A 406 -10.21 -14.07 4.37
N ASP A 407 -10.38 -13.81 3.06
CA ASP A 407 -11.43 -12.88 2.54
C ASP A 407 -12.83 -13.31 2.99
N ARG A 408 -13.12 -14.62 2.95
CA ARG A 408 -14.42 -15.13 3.40
C ARG A 408 -14.73 -14.76 4.85
N ALA A 409 -13.73 -14.86 5.73
CA ALA A 409 -13.86 -14.67 7.17
C ALA A 409 -13.68 -13.20 7.62
N ALA A 410 -13.03 -12.36 6.83
CA ALA A 410 -12.80 -10.95 7.15
C ALA A 410 -14.14 -10.18 7.29
N ALA A 411 -14.12 -9.14 8.13
CA ALA A 411 -15.21 -8.19 8.26
C ALA A 411 -15.17 -7.12 7.15
N ALA A 412 -16.30 -6.45 6.89
CA ALA A 412 -16.41 -5.40 5.89
C ALA A 412 -16.78 -4.08 6.55
N PHE A 413 -16.18 -2.97 6.12
CA PHE A 413 -16.31 -1.69 6.82
C PHE A 413 -17.31 -0.71 6.17
N HIS A 414 -17.87 -1.04 5.01
CA HIS A 414 -18.81 -0.15 4.31
C HIS A 414 -20.13 0.11 5.06
N GLY A 415 -20.45 -0.73 6.06
CA GLY A 415 -21.57 -0.56 7.00
C GLY A 415 -21.65 0.84 7.60
N VAL A 416 -20.50 1.43 7.96
CA VAL A 416 -20.41 2.77 8.56
C VAL A 416 -21.00 3.88 7.67
N VAL A 417 -21.10 3.65 6.36
CA VAL A 417 -21.71 4.57 5.39
C VAL A 417 -23.11 4.12 4.99
N VAL A 418 -23.28 2.84 4.62
CA VAL A 418 -24.56 2.34 4.09
C VAL A 418 -25.65 2.35 5.14
N ASP A 419 -25.29 2.05 6.39
CA ASP A 419 -26.19 2.04 7.55
C ASP A 419 -26.10 3.32 8.38
N SER A 420 -25.43 4.35 7.85
CA SER A 420 -25.29 5.63 8.55
C SER A 420 -26.65 6.19 8.98
N PRO A 421 -26.79 6.63 10.25
CA PRO A 421 -28.02 7.20 10.78
C PRO A 421 -28.29 8.62 10.27
N LEU A 422 -27.35 9.24 9.54
CA LEU A 422 -27.51 10.58 9.00
C LEU A 422 -28.61 10.57 7.92
N GLY A 423 -29.47 11.59 7.94
CA GLY A 423 -30.53 11.78 6.94
C GLY A 423 -30.03 12.13 5.54
N GLY A 424 -28.73 12.38 5.39
CA GLY A 424 -28.06 12.75 4.14
C GLY A 424 -26.54 12.88 4.35
N PRO A 425 -25.77 13.06 3.27
CA PRO A 425 -24.36 13.39 3.40
C PRO A 425 -24.21 14.74 4.09
N ARG A 426 -23.28 14.85 5.05
CA ARG A 426 -22.92 16.13 5.66
C ARG A 426 -22.48 17.12 4.57
N PRO A 427 -22.88 18.39 4.64
CA PRO A 427 -22.38 19.40 3.72
C PRO A 427 -20.86 19.55 3.90
N ASP A 428 -20.15 19.81 2.79
CA ASP A 428 -18.77 20.27 2.88
C ASP A 428 -18.76 21.59 3.66
N PRO A 429 -17.93 21.73 4.72
CA PRO A 429 -17.85 22.97 5.49
C PRO A 429 -17.46 24.19 4.62
N GLY A 430 -16.96 23.97 3.40
CA GLY A 430 -16.75 24.99 2.38
C GLY A 430 -15.48 25.81 2.61
N GLY A 431 -15.07 26.56 1.59
CA GLY A 431 -13.83 27.34 1.62
C GLY A 431 -12.55 26.51 1.41
N PRO A 432 -11.40 27.18 1.22
CA PRO A 432 -10.11 26.50 1.20
C PRO A 432 -9.79 26.00 2.61
N ASN A 433 -9.45 24.72 2.72
CA ASN A 433 -8.95 24.12 3.95
C ASN A 433 -9.85 24.29 5.21
N PRO A 434 -11.10 23.81 5.18
CA PRO A 434 -12.06 24.02 6.26
C PRO A 434 -11.67 23.35 7.59
N LEU A 435 -10.82 22.32 7.53
CA LEU A 435 -10.32 21.60 8.69
C LEU A 435 -9.02 22.20 9.25
N GLY A 436 -8.57 23.36 8.73
CA GLY A 436 -7.33 23.99 9.20
C GLY A 436 -6.08 23.15 8.98
N LEU A 437 -6.09 22.24 8.00
CA LEU A 437 -4.98 21.37 7.64
C LEU A 437 -3.73 22.18 7.26
N PRO A 438 -2.51 21.68 7.48
CA PRO A 438 -1.31 22.33 6.98
C PRO A 438 -1.39 22.58 5.46
N PRO A 439 -0.78 23.67 4.95
CA PRO A 439 -0.75 23.97 3.52
C PRO A 439 -0.26 22.76 2.71
N LEU A 440 -1.01 22.39 1.67
CA LEU A 440 -0.60 21.31 0.79
C LEU A 440 0.73 21.69 0.11
N PRO A 441 1.76 20.82 0.13
CA PRO A 441 2.93 21.00 -0.70
C PRO A 441 2.52 20.93 -2.17
N ASP A 442 3.22 21.68 -3.02
CA ASP A 442 3.04 21.58 -4.46
C ASP A 442 3.57 20.22 -4.96
N LEU A 443 2.67 19.23 -5.06
CA LEU A 443 2.96 17.90 -5.58
C LEU A 443 3.03 17.87 -7.12
N SER A 444 2.74 18.99 -7.81
CA SER A 444 2.81 19.08 -9.28
C SER A 444 4.23 19.25 -9.82
N GLY A 445 5.19 19.61 -8.96
CA GLY A 445 6.58 19.90 -9.32
C GLY A 445 7.49 18.69 -9.57
N ALA A 446 7.07 17.46 -9.27
CA ALA A 446 7.92 16.27 -9.39
C ALA A 446 8.11 15.76 -10.83
N ALA A 447 7.45 16.35 -11.83
CA ALA A 447 7.55 15.93 -13.22
C ALA A 447 7.98 17.07 -14.14
N ARG A 448 9.30 17.27 -14.34
CA ARG A 448 9.89 17.82 -15.59
C ARG A 448 11.43 17.84 -15.72
N ALA A 449 12.20 17.15 -14.88
CA ALA A 449 13.61 16.96 -15.22
C ALA A 449 13.71 15.97 -16.41
N ALA A 450 14.07 16.49 -17.59
CA ALA A 450 14.45 15.65 -18.72
C ALA A 450 15.55 14.67 -18.27
N PRO A 451 15.53 13.40 -18.71
CA PRO A 451 16.60 12.48 -18.35
C PRO A 451 17.95 13.09 -18.77
N PRO A 452 18.98 13.04 -17.92
CA PRO A 452 20.30 13.52 -18.30
C PRO A 452 20.71 12.78 -19.56
N THR A 453 21.02 13.56 -20.61
CA THR A 453 21.59 13.01 -21.83
C THR A 453 22.90 12.33 -21.43
N HIS A 454 23.04 11.05 -21.77
CA HIS A 454 24.27 10.30 -21.53
C HIS A 454 25.45 11.05 -22.19
N ARG A 455 26.21 11.80 -21.38
CA ARG A 455 27.57 12.18 -21.74
C ARG A 455 28.41 10.93 -21.54
N THR A 456 28.91 10.41 -22.65
CA THR A 456 29.86 9.31 -22.71
C THR A 456 31.05 9.63 -21.81
N MET A 457 31.19 8.92 -20.70
CA MET A 457 32.36 9.02 -19.82
C MET A 457 33.56 8.42 -20.57
N ALA A 458 34.38 9.31 -21.14
CA ALA A 458 35.74 8.98 -21.51
C ALA A 458 36.54 8.72 -20.23
N ARG A 459 37.25 7.59 -20.19
CA ARG A 459 38.19 7.25 -19.12
C ARG A 459 39.29 8.31 -19.04
N GLY A 460 39.39 9.01 -17.91
CA GLY A 460 40.52 9.86 -17.55
C GLY A 460 41.02 9.47 -16.16
N ALA A 461 42.25 8.96 -16.09
CA ALA A 461 42.97 8.69 -14.86
C ALA A 461 43.47 10.00 -14.22
N GLY A 462 43.46 10.07 -12.89
CA GLY A 462 44.11 11.16 -12.14
C GLY A 462 43.72 11.16 -10.67
N GLY A 463 44.65 10.75 -9.81
CA GLY A 463 44.46 10.70 -8.36
C GLY A 463 44.62 12.05 -7.65
N GLY A 464 44.10 12.11 -6.42
CA GLY A 464 44.33 13.18 -5.45
C GLY A 464 43.63 12.86 -4.13
N ARG A 465 44.42 12.63 -3.07
CA ARG A 465 43.97 12.43 -1.67
C ARG A 465 43.54 13.76 -1.03
N VAL A 466 42.47 13.76 -0.23
CA VAL A 466 42.29 14.67 0.92
C VAL A 466 41.47 14.01 2.04
N GLY A 467 42.10 13.86 3.21
CA GLY A 467 41.56 14.10 4.58
C GLY A 467 40.41 13.27 5.16
N GLU A 468 40.74 12.33 6.06
CA GLU A 468 39.81 11.70 7.02
C GLU A 468 39.30 12.67 8.10
N ALA A 469 38.01 12.58 8.42
CA ALA A 469 37.45 12.88 9.74
C ALA A 469 36.50 11.72 10.14
N ALA A 470 36.65 11.26 11.38
CA ALA A 470 36.22 9.96 11.87
C ALA A 470 34.70 9.68 11.80
N THR A 471 34.35 8.57 11.14
CA THR A 471 33.01 7.94 11.17
C THR A 471 33.05 6.72 12.10
N GLY A 472 32.00 6.53 12.91
CA GLY A 472 31.74 5.29 13.64
C GLY A 472 31.59 4.09 12.68
N PRO A 473 31.48 2.86 13.20
CA PRO A 473 31.58 1.64 12.39
C PRO A 473 30.50 1.64 11.30
N THR A 474 30.94 1.81 10.06
CA THR A 474 30.17 1.53 8.86
C THR A 474 29.84 0.05 8.86
N ILE A 475 28.56 -0.28 8.98
CA ILE A 475 28.07 -1.62 8.63
C ILE A 475 28.23 -1.71 7.11
N ASP A 476 29.13 -2.58 6.64
CA ASP A 476 29.30 -2.84 5.23
C ASP A 476 27.94 -3.30 4.64
N PRO A 477 27.49 -2.73 3.50
CA PRO A 477 26.30 -3.21 2.84
C PRO A 477 26.49 -4.69 2.44
N GLU A 478 25.49 -5.52 2.75
CA GLU A 478 25.43 -6.90 2.27
C GLU A 478 25.62 -6.95 0.75
N PRO A 479 26.24 -8.03 0.21
CA PRO A 479 26.56 -8.10 -1.21
C PRO A 479 25.29 -8.11 -2.07
N ASP A 480 25.24 -7.20 -3.05
CA ASP A 480 24.22 -7.07 -4.10
C ASP A 480 23.65 -8.42 -4.54
N ASN A 481 22.42 -8.71 -4.12
CA ASN A 481 21.69 -9.86 -4.60
C ASN A 481 21.34 -9.65 -6.09
N PRO A 482 21.79 -10.51 -7.02
CA PRO A 482 21.53 -10.35 -8.46
C PRO A 482 20.04 -10.38 -8.81
N VAL A 483 19.20 -10.91 -7.92
CA VAL A 483 17.73 -10.92 -8.05
C VAL A 483 17.15 -9.54 -7.83
N ASP A 484 17.61 -8.82 -6.80
CA ASP A 484 17.18 -7.46 -6.51
C ASP A 484 17.57 -6.51 -7.65
N ALA A 485 18.74 -6.72 -8.26
CA ALA A 485 19.15 -5.99 -9.46
C ALA A 485 18.28 -6.32 -10.71
N GLU A 486 17.76 -7.54 -10.84
CA GLU A 486 16.90 -7.94 -11.96
C GLU A 486 15.45 -7.49 -11.76
N LEU A 487 14.92 -7.55 -10.53
CA LEU A 487 13.65 -6.95 -10.14
C LEU A 487 13.71 -5.42 -10.27
N ALA A 488 14.84 -4.82 -9.89
CA ALA A 488 15.12 -3.40 -10.09
C ALA A 488 14.96 -3.02 -11.57
N ARG A 489 15.64 -3.76 -12.47
CA ARG A 489 15.53 -3.56 -13.92
C ARG A 489 14.13 -3.81 -14.47
N LEU A 490 13.39 -4.77 -13.93
CA LEU A 490 12.02 -5.06 -14.36
C LEU A 490 11.07 -3.92 -13.98
N ALA A 491 11.12 -3.42 -12.74
CA ALA A 491 10.27 -2.32 -12.34
C ALA A 491 10.69 -0.99 -13.01
N ASP A 492 11.98 -0.72 -13.25
CA ASP A 492 12.42 0.42 -14.08
C ASP A 492 11.91 0.28 -15.54
N CYS A 493 11.87 -0.93 -16.09
CA CYS A 493 11.28 -1.18 -17.40
C CYS A 493 9.76 -0.95 -17.40
N VAL A 494 9.07 -1.34 -16.33
CA VAL A 494 7.64 -1.09 -16.13
C VAL A 494 7.38 0.40 -15.99
N ASP A 495 8.07 1.11 -15.11
CA ASP A 495 7.94 2.56 -14.90
C ASP A 495 8.23 3.33 -16.19
N LYS A 496 9.36 3.06 -16.87
CA LYS A 496 9.65 3.65 -18.19
C LYS A 496 8.55 3.37 -19.21
N ARG A 497 7.91 2.20 -19.17
CA ARG A 497 6.82 1.84 -20.08
C ARG A 497 5.49 2.50 -19.70
N LEU A 498 5.24 2.72 -18.41
CA LEU A 498 4.10 3.48 -17.92
C LEU A 498 4.24 4.96 -18.30
N ARG A 499 5.42 5.56 -18.09
CA ARG A 499 5.75 6.96 -18.43
C ARG A 499 5.84 7.25 -19.93
N ARG A 500 6.27 6.28 -20.76
CA ARG A 500 6.42 6.45 -22.22
C ARG A 500 5.10 6.52 -23.01
N ARG A 501 3.95 6.73 -22.36
CA ARG A 501 2.71 6.97 -23.10
C ARG A 501 2.71 8.40 -23.63
N PRO A 502 2.75 8.61 -24.97
CA PRO A 502 2.62 9.95 -25.49
C PRO A 502 1.21 10.49 -25.17
N ALA A 503 1.16 11.77 -24.81
CA ALA A 503 -0.04 12.56 -24.51
C ALA A 503 -1.17 12.44 -25.56
N THR A 504 -0.87 11.90 -26.74
CA THR A 504 -1.81 11.62 -27.83
C THR A 504 -2.85 10.55 -27.51
N VAL A 505 -2.58 9.56 -26.63
CA VAL A 505 -3.57 8.50 -26.31
C VAL A 505 -4.68 9.03 -25.39
N LEU A 506 -4.35 9.91 -24.44
CA LEU A 506 -5.32 10.59 -23.57
C LEU A 506 -6.09 11.67 -24.33
N ALA A 507 -5.44 12.42 -25.21
CA ALA A 507 -6.11 13.37 -26.10
C ALA A 507 -7.11 12.68 -27.04
N ARG A 508 -6.74 11.50 -27.58
CA ARG A 508 -7.61 10.71 -28.46
C ARG A 508 -8.81 10.12 -27.70
N ARG A 509 -8.63 9.65 -26.47
CA ARG A 509 -9.76 9.19 -25.63
C ARG A 509 -10.69 10.32 -25.20
N ARG A 510 -10.16 11.53 -24.91
CA ARG A 510 -10.99 12.73 -24.69
C ARG A 510 -11.82 13.06 -25.93
N ALA A 511 -11.23 12.98 -27.13
CA ALA A 511 -11.95 13.20 -28.39
C ALA A 511 -13.00 12.13 -28.68
N GLU A 512 -12.73 10.85 -28.34
CA GLU A 512 -13.67 9.74 -28.52
C GLU A 512 -14.81 9.74 -27.48
N GLN A 513 -14.59 10.28 -26.26
CA GLN A 513 -15.61 10.39 -25.22
C GLN A 513 -16.48 11.64 -25.32
N GLN A 514 -15.99 12.71 -25.96
CA GLN A 514 -16.77 13.93 -26.22
C GLN A 514 -17.70 13.80 -27.45
N ALA A 515 -17.55 12.76 -28.27
CA ALA A 515 -18.45 12.50 -29.39
C ALA A 515 -19.67 11.66 -28.95
N GLN A 516 -20.83 12.29 -28.75
CA GLN A 516 -22.12 11.60 -28.59
C GLN A 516 -22.58 10.92 -29.90
N PRO A 517 -23.51 9.94 -29.85
CA PRO A 517 -23.49 8.77 -30.74
C PRO A 517 -24.32 8.99 -32.00
N GLN A 518 -23.83 9.79 -32.95
CA GLN A 518 -24.34 9.71 -34.31
C GLN A 518 -23.18 9.73 -35.30
N THR A 519 -23.18 8.71 -36.16
CA THR A 519 -22.32 8.54 -37.33
C THR A 519 -20.81 8.38 -37.08
N LEU A 520 -20.36 7.13 -36.97
CA LEU A 520 -19.18 6.71 -37.73
C LEU A 520 -19.27 5.22 -38.08
N MET A 521 -20.01 4.92 -39.15
CA MET A 521 -19.69 3.76 -39.99
C MET A 521 -18.55 4.17 -40.93
N ALA A 522 -17.60 3.24 -41.07
CA ALA A 522 -16.52 3.20 -42.05
C ALA A 522 -15.31 4.13 -41.86
N ARG A 523 -14.12 3.49 -42.03
CA ARG A 523 -12.73 4.01 -42.06
C ARG A 523 -12.12 4.19 -40.66
N THR A 524 -10.97 3.62 -40.31
CA THR A 524 -9.80 3.21 -41.10
C THR A 524 -9.19 1.92 -40.55
N GLY A 525 -8.73 1.05 -41.45
CA GLY A 525 -7.82 -0.03 -41.10
C GLY A 525 -6.40 0.51 -41.03
N GLU A 526 -5.76 0.35 -39.89
CA GLU A 526 -4.30 0.39 -39.77
C GLU A 526 -3.85 -0.74 -38.85
N THR A 527 -3.08 -1.65 -39.41
CA THR A 527 -2.53 -2.84 -38.78
C THR A 527 -1.27 -2.50 -38.00
N PHE A 528 -1.18 -2.90 -36.74
CA PHE A 528 0.10 -2.98 -36.02
C PHE A 528 0.95 -4.06 -36.71
N PRO A 529 2.17 -3.77 -37.20
CA PRO A 529 2.92 -4.74 -37.98
C PRO A 529 3.37 -5.91 -37.11
N ALA A 530 2.98 -7.13 -37.50
CA ALA A 530 3.27 -8.38 -36.80
C ALA A 530 4.79 -8.62 -36.58
N GLU A 531 5.64 -7.96 -37.37
CA GLU A 531 7.10 -8.05 -37.27
C GLU A 531 7.66 -7.45 -35.96
N GLU A 532 7.06 -6.39 -35.42
CA GLU A 532 7.49 -5.81 -34.13
C GLU A 532 7.14 -6.71 -32.94
N ALA A 533 5.99 -7.40 -33.01
CA ALA A 533 5.57 -8.36 -31.98
C ALA A 533 6.46 -9.62 -31.97
N VAL A 534 6.89 -10.10 -33.14
CA VAL A 534 7.84 -11.21 -33.29
C VAL A 534 9.24 -10.80 -32.82
N SER A 535 9.66 -9.56 -33.10
CA SER A 535 10.92 -8.99 -32.60
C SER A 535 10.96 -8.90 -31.07
N LEU A 536 9.87 -8.45 -30.43
CA LEU A 536 9.73 -8.38 -28.97
C LEU A 536 9.76 -9.75 -28.30
N PHE A 537 9.08 -10.74 -28.89
CA PHE A 537 9.08 -12.11 -28.38
C PHE A 537 10.49 -12.72 -28.50
N THR A 538 11.19 -12.46 -29.59
CA THR A 538 12.56 -12.94 -29.81
C THR A 538 13.57 -12.27 -28.87
N ALA A 539 13.41 -10.98 -28.58
CA ALA A 539 14.24 -10.24 -27.62
C ALA A 539 14.03 -10.75 -26.18
N ALA A 540 12.78 -10.91 -25.74
CA ALA A 540 12.46 -11.47 -24.42
C ALA A 540 12.99 -12.91 -24.26
N THR A 541 12.93 -13.72 -25.32
CA THR A 541 13.46 -15.09 -25.30
C THR A 541 14.99 -15.13 -25.30
N LYS A 542 15.67 -14.17 -25.93
CA LYS A 542 17.14 -14.03 -25.89
C LYS A 542 17.64 -13.58 -24.51
N VAL A 543 16.93 -12.66 -23.86
CA VAL A 543 17.24 -12.19 -22.49
C VAL A 543 17.05 -13.33 -21.49
N ALA A 544 15.93 -14.04 -21.58
CA ALA A 544 15.68 -15.20 -20.72
C ALA A 544 16.67 -16.36 -20.92
N ARG A 545 17.19 -16.56 -22.14
CA ARG A 545 18.25 -17.56 -22.41
C ARG A 545 19.61 -17.17 -21.84
N ARG A 546 19.95 -15.87 -21.83
CA ARG A 546 21.18 -15.35 -21.22
C ARG A 546 21.13 -15.42 -19.70
N ALA A 547 20.01 -15.03 -19.08
CA ALA A 547 19.77 -15.19 -17.64
C ALA A 547 19.76 -16.68 -17.21
N ALA A 548 19.46 -17.60 -18.14
CA ALA A 548 19.45 -19.04 -17.87
C ALA A 548 20.81 -19.76 -17.99
N GLY A 549 21.88 -19.10 -18.48
CA GLY A 549 23.22 -19.69 -18.60
C GLY A 549 23.39 -20.78 -19.68
N LEU A 550 22.50 -20.84 -20.69
CA LEU A 550 22.55 -21.87 -21.73
C LEU A 550 23.53 -21.47 -22.86
N PRO A 551 24.37 -22.40 -23.36
CA PRO A 551 25.28 -22.12 -24.46
C PRO A 551 24.51 -21.85 -25.77
N ARG A 552 25.09 -20.98 -26.61
CA ARG A 552 24.57 -20.70 -27.95
C ARG A 552 24.59 -22.00 -28.77
N ARG A 553 23.43 -22.48 -29.24
CA ARG A 553 23.41 -23.38 -30.38
C ARG A 553 23.75 -22.57 -31.62
N THR A 554 24.78 -23.02 -32.33
CA THR A 554 25.18 -22.57 -33.67
C THR A 554 24.05 -22.75 -34.66
#